data_AF-A0A1S6GZN2-F1
#
_entry.id   AF-A0A1S6GZN2-F1
#
_cell.length_a   1.000
_cell.length_b   1.000
_cell.length_c   1.000
_cell.angle_alpha   90.00
_cell.angle_beta   90.00
_cell.angle_gamma   90.00
#
_symmetry.space_group_name_H-M   'P 1'
#
loop_
_entity.id
_entity.type
_entity.pdbx_description
1 polymer ?
#
loop_
_entity_poly.entity_id
_entity_poly.type
_entity_poly.pdbx_seq_one_letter_code
_entity_poly.pdbx_strand_id
1 'polypeptide(L)'
;MLPKWHILFGAIFTTLIWFFIPSMPIIYLTSIFLASFLIDFDHYANALMKNKSPSLRKAFEYHDKKREEELKEISKGIRRKGDFHLFHTIEFHAVIGLLGLIWSGFFFIFVGMLFHSLLDVSSLLFAGVFHRREFFFFSWAKKSLNKTHNSFGQEKKSRNPQKY
;
A
#
# COMPACT_ATOMS: atom_id res chain seq x y z
N MET A 1 6.58 -6.35 -3.92
CA MET A 1 7.49 -7.32 -4.58
C MET A 1 8.07 -6.63 -5.83
N LEU A 2 8.97 -7.21 -6.63
CA LEU A 2 9.38 -6.49 -7.87
C LEU A 2 8.20 -6.48 -8.87
N PRO A 3 7.94 -5.36 -9.60
CA PRO A 3 6.82 -5.23 -10.55
C PRO A 3 6.72 -6.36 -11.58
N LYS A 4 7.88 -6.89 -12.02
CA LYS A 4 7.94 -8.02 -12.97
C LYS A 4 7.18 -9.27 -12.49
N TRP A 5 7.16 -9.51 -11.18
CA TRP A 5 6.45 -10.65 -10.60
C TRP A 5 4.95 -10.40 -10.53
N HIS A 6 4.52 -9.15 -10.29
CA HIS A 6 3.11 -8.78 -10.34
C HIS A 6 2.53 -8.95 -11.76
N ILE A 7 3.32 -8.61 -12.79
CA ILE A 7 2.96 -8.87 -14.19
C ILE A 7 2.81 -10.38 -14.43
N LEU A 8 3.80 -11.19 -14.02
CA LEU A 8 3.77 -12.63 -14.23
C LEU A 8 2.59 -13.31 -13.51
N PHE A 9 2.46 -13.08 -12.21
CA PHE A 9 1.37 -13.67 -11.42
C PHE A 9 0.01 -13.11 -11.82
N GLY A 10 -0.07 -11.85 -12.22
CA GLY A 10 -1.28 -11.24 -12.78
C GLY A 10 -1.73 -11.91 -14.07
N ALA A 11 -0.80 -12.21 -14.97
CA ALA A 11 -1.09 -12.94 -16.21
C ALA A 11 -1.59 -14.36 -15.90
N ILE A 12 -0.92 -15.08 -15.00
CA ILE A 12 -1.34 -16.42 -14.54
C ILE A 12 -2.74 -16.37 -13.93
N PHE A 13 -2.98 -15.44 -13.00
CA PHE A 13 -4.27 -15.29 -12.32
C PHE A 13 -5.41 -14.99 -13.30
N THR A 14 -5.19 -14.07 -14.22
CA THR A 14 -6.20 -13.71 -15.25
C THR A 14 -6.47 -14.87 -16.20
N THR A 15 -5.43 -15.65 -16.56
CA THR A 15 -5.57 -16.84 -17.40
C THR A 15 -6.39 -17.93 -16.68
N LEU A 16 -6.17 -18.13 -15.39
CA LEU A 16 -6.97 -19.04 -14.57
C LEU A 16 -8.44 -18.61 -14.54
N ILE A 17 -8.72 -17.31 -14.34
CA ILE A 17 -10.10 -16.80 -14.38
C ILE A 17 -10.74 -17.08 -15.74
N TRP A 18 -10.04 -16.80 -16.84
CA TRP A 18 -10.54 -17.06 -18.19
C TRP A 18 -10.80 -18.56 -18.42
N PHE A 19 -9.93 -19.44 -17.92
CA PHE A 19 -10.12 -20.89 -18.02
C PHE A 19 -11.39 -21.38 -17.30
N PHE A 20 -11.65 -20.87 -16.09
CA PHE A 20 -12.84 -21.26 -15.32
C PHE A 20 -14.12 -20.52 -15.74
N ILE A 21 -14.00 -19.32 -16.32
CA ILE A 21 -15.12 -18.47 -16.74
C ILE A 21 -14.87 -17.95 -18.17
N PRO A 22 -14.92 -18.83 -19.18
CA PRO A 22 -14.57 -18.46 -20.55
C PRO A 22 -15.55 -17.47 -21.19
N SER A 23 -16.77 -17.34 -20.65
CA SER A 23 -17.76 -16.36 -21.09
C SER A 23 -17.51 -14.94 -20.58
N MET A 24 -16.49 -14.71 -19.75
CA MET A 24 -16.18 -13.39 -19.22
C MET A 24 -15.72 -12.44 -20.35
N PRO A 25 -16.33 -11.24 -20.48
CA PRO A 25 -15.90 -10.24 -21.44
C PRO A 25 -14.41 -9.90 -21.31
N ILE A 26 -13.71 -9.84 -22.44
CA ILE A 26 -12.25 -9.60 -22.47
C ILE A 26 -11.85 -8.31 -21.77
N ILE A 27 -12.69 -7.26 -21.84
CA ILE A 27 -12.44 -5.98 -21.16
C ILE A 27 -12.30 -6.15 -19.64
N TYR A 28 -13.03 -7.06 -19.02
CA TYR A 28 -12.95 -7.33 -17.59
C TYR A 28 -11.69 -8.10 -17.23
N LEU A 29 -11.33 -9.11 -18.03
CA LEU A 29 -10.06 -9.83 -17.88
C LEU A 29 -8.85 -8.88 -18.03
N THR A 30 -8.87 -8.02 -19.05
CA THR A 30 -7.84 -6.98 -19.23
C THR A 30 -7.81 -6.01 -18.06
N SER A 31 -8.97 -5.62 -17.51
CA SER A 31 -9.04 -4.75 -16.33
C SER A 31 -8.41 -5.39 -15.10
N ILE A 32 -8.67 -6.68 -14.84
CA ILE A 32 -8.05 -7.44 -13.74
C ILE A 32 -6.53 -7.49 -13.93
N PHE A 33 -6.07 -7.87 -15.13
CA PHE A 33 -4.65 -8.00 -15.43
C PHE A 33 -3.90 -6.67 -15.32
N LEU A 34 -4.44 -5.60 -15.90
CA LEU A 34 -3.80 -4.29 -15.82
C LEU A 34 -3.79 -3.78 -14.38
N ALA A 35 -4.90 -3.89 -13.66
CA ALA A 35 -4.96 -3.49 -12.26
C ALA A 35 -3.99 -4.29 -11.38
N SER A 36 -3.67 -5.55 -11.71
CA SER A 36 -2.76 -6.35 -10.88
C SER A 36 -1.30 -5.90 -10.87
N PHE A 37 -0.89 -4.98 -11.75
CA PHE A 37 0.47 -4.40 -11.73
C PHE A 37 0.53 -2.88 -11.94
N LEU A 38 -0.50 -2.24 -12.50
CA LEU A 38 -0.50 -0.78 -12.66
C LEU A 38 -0.53 -0.02 -11.32
N ILE A 39 -0.92 -0.68 -10.23
CA ILE A 39 -0.85 -0.13 -8.87
C ILE A 39 0.60 0.20 -8.49
N ASP A 40 1.58 -0.60 -8.96
CA ASP A 40 3.01 -0.34 -8.74
C ASP A 40 3.48 0.98 -9.36
N PHE A 41 2.67 1.62 -10.21
CA PHE A 41 2.98 2.94 -10.73
C PHE A 41 3.15 3.98 -9.61
N ASP A 42 2.51 3.80 -8.45
CA ASP A 42 2.70 4.71 -7.33
C ASP A 42 4.13 4.67 -6.74
N HIS A 43 4.84 3.53 -6.81
CA HIS A 43 6.26 3.42 -6.47
C HIS A 43 7.11 4.29 -7.40
N TYR A 44 6.78 4.30 -8.69
CA TYR A 44 7.46 5.17 -9.66
C TYR A 44 7.12 6.64 -9.39
N ALA A 45 5.85 6.98 -9.16
CA ALA A 45 5.42 8.35 -8.86
C ALA A 45 6.10 8.89 -7.58
N ASN A 46 6.19 8.07 -6.53
CA ASN A 46 6.87 8.43 -5.29
C ASN A 46 8.37 8.68 -5.54
N ALA A 47 9.06 7.77 -6.24
CA ALA A 47 10.48 7.97 -6.59
C ALA A 47 10.70 9.22 -7.44
N LEU A 48 9.80 9.50 -8.39
CA LEU A 48 9.80 10.73 -9.19
C LEU A 48 9.66 11.98 -8.30
N MET A 49 8.74 11.98 -7.34
CA MET A 49 8.55 13.10 -6.41
C MET A 49 9.77 13.33 -5.51
N LYS A 50 10.46 12.27 -5.07
CA LYS A 50 11.66 12.37 -4.21
C LYS A 50 12.91 12.79 -4.98
N ASN A 51 13.13 12.19 -6.15
CA ASN A 51 14.34 12.43 -6.95
C ASN A 51 14.20 13.59 -7.94
N LYS A 52 12.98 14.09 -8.17
CA LYS A 52 12.65 15.12 -9.17
C LYS A 52 13.15 14.77 -10.57
N SER A 53 13.14 13.48 -10.92
CA SER A 53 13.64 12.99 -12.21
C SER A 53 12.72 11.93 -12.81
N PRO A 54 12.26 12.08 -14.06
CA PRO A 54 11.42 11.11 -14.77
C PRO A 54 12.19 9.88 -15.28
N SER A 55 13.50 9.80 -15.05
CA SER A 55 14.28 8.63 -15.44
C SER A 55 13.87 7.39 -14.64
N LEU A 56 13.35 6.37 -15.32
CA LEU A 56 13.05 5.05 -14.74
C LEU A 56 14.28 4.45 -14.05
N ARG A 57 15.47 4.60 -14.64
CA ARG A 57 16.72 4.13 -14.05
C ARG A 57 16.96 4.74 -12.67
N LYS A 58 16.77 6.06 -12.51
CA LYS A 58 16.90 6.72 -11.22
C LYS A 58 15.82 6.31 -10.22
N ALA A 59 14.63 5.93 -10.70
CA ALA A 59 13.58 5.38 -9.84
C ALA A 59 13.97 3.99 -9.30
N PHE A 60 14.55 3.12 -10.13
CA PHE A 60 15.11 1.84 -9.67
C PHE A 60 16.26 2.03 -8.69
N GLU A 61 17.23 2.91 -9.01
CA GLU A 61 18.36 3.22 -8.12
C GLU A 61 17.89 3.75 -6.74
N TYR A 62 16.80 4.52 -6.69
CA TYR A 62 16.18 4.95 -5.43
C TYR A 62 15.67 3.78 -4.61
N HIS A 63 14.91 2.88 -5.22
CA HIS A 63 14.32 1.73 -4.53
C HIS A 63 15.37 0.71 -4.11
N ASP A 64 16.43 0.52 -4.91
CA ASP A 64 17.56 -0.34 -4.54
C ASP A 64 18.30 0.22 -3.32
N LYS A 65 18.63 1.52 -3.33
CA LYS A 65 19.24 2.18 -2.17
C LYS A 65 18.35 2.11 -0.93
N LYS A 66 17.04 2.32 -1.10
CA LYS A 66 16.07 2.17 0.00
C LYS A 66 16.07 0.76 0.56
N ARG A 67 16.06 -0.25 -0.29
CA ARG A 67 16.12 -1.65 0.13
C ARG A 67 17.40 -1.96 0.91
N GLU A 68 18.55 -1.42 0.49
CA GLU A 68 19.80 -1.57 1.25
C GLU A 68 19.75 -0.89 2.62
N GLU A 69 19.22 0.32 2.69
CA GLU A 69 18.99 1.03 3.97
C GLU A 69 18.09 0.21 4.89
N GLU A 70 17.02 -0.37 4.35
CA GLU A 70 16.06 -1.18 5.09
C GLU A 70 16.68 -2.46 5.65
N LEU A 71 17.48 -3.18 4.84
CA LEU A 71 18.19 -4.37 5.32
C LEU A 71 19.15 -4.04 6.46
N LYS A 72 19.81 -2.87 6.43
CA LYS A 72 20.67 -2.37 7.51
C LYS A 72 19.88 -1.95 8.76
N GLU A 73 18.67 -1.42 8.61
CA GLU A 73 17.79 -1.10 9.74
C GLU A 73 17.28 -2.38 10.40
N ILE A 74 16.88 -3.38 9.62
CA ILE A 74 16.40 -4.69 10.10
C ILE A 74 17.50 -5.42 10.89
N SER A 75 18.74 -5.42 10.40
CA SER A 75 19.86 -6.07 11.12
C SER A 75 20.18 -5.41 12.47
N LYS A 76 19.78 -4.14 12.64
CA LYS A 76 19.89 -3.39 13.91
C LYS A 76 18.63 -3.49 14.77
N GLY A 77 17.61 -4.24 14.35
CA GLY A 77 16.31 -4.31 15.03
C GLY A 77 15.48 -3.02 14.92
N ILE A 78 15.85 -2.08 14.06
CA ILE A 78 15.13 -0.83 13.85
C ILE A 78 13.92 -1.09 12.97
N ARG A 79 12.72 -0.72 13.47
CA ARG A 79 11.45 -0.89 12.76
C ARG A 79 10.94 0.45 12.25
N ARG A 80 11.33 0.82 11.03
CA ARG A 80 10.89 2.05 10.38
C ARG A 80 9.78 1.78 9.38
N LYS A 81 8.78 2.66 9.35
CA LYS A 81 7.71 2.64 8.34
C LYS A 81 8.28 2.89 6.94
N GLY A 82 7.69 2.24 5.94
CA GLY A 82 8.03 2.44 4.54
C GLY A 82 7.50 3.76 3.99
N ASP A 83 7.77 4.00 2.71
CA ASP A 83 7.17 5.13 2.01
C ASP A 83 5.65 4.91 1.81
N PHE A 84 4.92 6.02 1.71
CA PHE A 84 3.48 6.01 1.47
C PHE A 84 3.17 5.78 -0.01
N HIS A 85 2.33 4.78 -0.26
CA HIS A 85 1.93 4.34 -1.61
C HIS A 85 0.40 4.36 -1.67
N LEU A 86 -0.17 5.42 -2.25
CA LEU A 86 -1.60 5.71 -2.20
C LEU A 86 -2.44 4.55 -2.72
N PHE A 87 -2.04 3.91 -3.82
CA PHE A 87 -2.82 2.85 -4.45
C PHE A 87 -2.75 1.54 -3.66
N HIS A 88 -1.74 1.37 -2.82
CA HIS A 88 -1.57 0.22 -1.91
C HIS A 88 -2.34 0.36 -0.59
N THR A 89 -2.97 1.51 -0.35
CA THR A 89 -3.75 1.75 0.88
C THR A 89 -5.08 1.01 0.84
N ILE A 90 -5.53 0.52 2.00
CA ILE A 90 -6.82 -0.18 2.13
C ILE A 90 -8.00 0.75 1.86
N GLU A 91 -7.82 2.04 2.14
CA GLU A 91 -8.80 3.09 1.91
C GLU A 91 -9.02 3.30 0.42
N PHE A 92 -7.94 3.37 -0.38
CA PHE A 92 -8.06 3.47 -1.83
C PHE A 92 -8.74 2.22 -2.41
N HIS A 93 -8.37 1.03 -1.93
CA HIS A 93 -9.05 -0.22 -2.30
C HIS A 93 -10.55 -0.17 -1.97
N ALA A 94 -10.92 0.29 -0.78
CA ALA A 94 -12.33 0.42 -0.38
C ALA A 94 -13.11 1.38 -1.29
N VAL A 95 -12.51 2.52 -1.68
CA VAL A 95 -13.14 3.46 -2.62
C VAL A 95 -13.38 2.80 -3.98
N ILE A 96 -12.38 2.12 -4.55
CA ILE A 96 -12.56 1.43 -5.85
C ILE A 96 -13.59 0.30 -5.73
N GLY A 97 -13.60 -0.44 -4.63
CA GLY A 97 -14.61 -1.47 -4.35
C GLY A 97 -16.04 -0.90 -4.27
N LEU A 98 -16.22 0.24 -3.61
CA LEU A 98 -17.52 0.94 -3.55
C LEU A 98 -17.97 1.47 -4.91
N LEU A 99 -17.05 2.02 -5.72
CA LEU A 99 -17.34 2.40 -7.10
C LEU A 99 -17.72 1.17 -7.96
N GLY A 100 -17.25 -0.01 -7.60
CA GLY A 100 -17.66 -1.30 -8.17
C GLY A 100 -19.16 -1.60 -8.03
N LEU A 101 -19.85 -1.00 -7.04
CA LEU A 101 -21.30 -1.10 -6.88
C LEU A 101 -22.08 -0.26 -7.90
N ILE A 102 -21.43 0.77 -8.47
CA ILE A 102 -22.01 1.67 -9.48
C ILE A 102 -21.72 1.14 -10.89
N TRP A 103 -20.50 0.68 -11.13
CA TRP A 103 -20.07 0.14 -12.42
C TRP A 103 -19.19 -1.08 -12.26
N SER A 104 -19.56 -2.19 -12.92
CA SER A 104 -18.87 -3.48 -12.85
C SER A 104 -17.38 -3.39 -13.22
N GLY A 105 -16.99 -2.46 -14.10
CA GLY A 105 -15.57 -2.27 -14.45
C GLY A 105 -14.71 -1.96 -13.22
N PHE A 106 -15.18 -1.12 -12.29
CA PHE A 106 -14.45 -0.85 -11.05
C PHE A 106 -14.37 -2.08 -10.13
N PHE A 107 -15.37 -2.96 -10.16
CA PHE A 107 -15.30 -4.22 -9.42
C PHE A 107 -14.17 -5.12 -9.95
N PHE A 108 -14.01 -5.23 -11.26
CA PHE A 108 -12.91 -6.02 -11.85
C PHE A 108 -11.53 -5.38 -11.64
N ILE A 109 -11.44 -4.04 -11.67
CA ILE A 109 -10.23 -3.32 -11.24
C ILE A 109 -9.92 -3.68 -9.77
N PHE A 110 -10.91 -3.60 -8.88
CA PHE A 110 -10.77 -3.94 -7.47
C PHE A 110 -10.28 -5.37 -7.25
N VAL A 111 -10.79 -6.35 -8.02
CA VAL A 111 -10.30 -7.74 -7.95
C VAL A 111 -8.81 -7.83 -8.31
N GLY A 112 -8.38 -7.15 -9.38
CA GLY A 112 -6.96 -7.07 -9.73
C GLY A 112 -6.12 -6.41 -8.64
N MET A 113 -6.65 -5.35 -8.00
CA MET A 113 -5.99 -4.69 -6.87
C MET A 113 -5.87 -5.57 -5.63
N LEU A 114 -6.91 -6.31 -5.28
CA LEU A 114 -6.87 -7.25 -4.17
C LEU A 114 -5.82 -8.35 -4.40
N PHE A 115 -5.77 -8.89 -5.62
CA PHE A 115 -4.76 -9.89 -5.97
C PHE A 115 -3.35 -9.32 -5.85
N HIS A 116 -3.10 -8.12 -6.37
CA HIS A 116 -1.83 -7.42 -6.22
C HIS A 116 -1.45 -7.26 -4.73
N SER A 117 -2.34 -6.69 -3.92
CA SER A 117 -2.16 -6.50 -2.48
C SER A 117 -1.89 -7.81 -1.72
N LEU A 118 -2.52 -8.91 -2.15
CA LEU A 118 -2.31 -10.23 -1.54
C LEU A 118 -0.89 -10.75 -1.78
N LEU A 119 -0.35 -10.60 -2.99
CA LEU A 119 1.02 -10.99 -3.32
C LEU A 119 2.02 -10.18 -2.48
N ASP A 120 1.76 -8.89 -2.33
CA ASP A 120 2.59 -7.99 -1.55
C ASP A 120 2.60 -8.32 -0.06
N VAL A 121 1.41 -8.53 0.52
CA VAL A 121 1.29 -8.99 1.92
C VAL A 121 1.99 -10.31 2.13
N SER A 122 1.80 -11.27 1.22
CA SER A 122 2.45 -12.58 1.30
C SER A 122 3.98 -12.42 1.29
N SER A 123 4.52 -11.62 0.36
CA SER A 123 5.96 -11.35 0.29
C SER A 123 6.49 -10.69 1.56
N LEU A 124 5.78 -9.72 2.13
CA LEU A 124 6.16 -9.05 3.38
C LEU A 124 6.10 -9.98 4.59
N LEU A 125 5.11 -10.88 4.64
CA LEU A 125 4.97 -11.89 5.69
C LEU A 125 6.12 -12.90 5.63
N PHE A 126 6.42 -13.44 4.45
CA PHE A 126 7.55 -14.36 4.27
C PHE A 126 8.90 -13.70 4.61
N ALA A 127 9.04 -12.41 4.35
CA ALA A 127 10.24 -11.65 4.70
C ALA A 127 10.27 -11.16 6.16
N GLY A 128 9.21 -11.39 6.97
CA GLY A 128 9.15 -10.97 8.37
C GLY A 128 9.06 -9.45 8.59
N VAL A 129 8.69 -8.68 7.57
CA VAL A 129 8.70 -7.19 7.57
C VAL A 129 7.29 -6.57 7.46
N PHE A 130 6.25 -7.31 7.86
CA PHE A 130 4.85 -6.88 7.78
C PHE A 130 4.56 -5.52 8.46
N HIS A 131 5.30 -5.20 9.53
CA HIS A 131 5.16 -3.95 10.28
C HIS A 131 5.37 -2.67 9.46
N ARG A 132 5.92 -2.78 8.24
CA ARG A 132 6.21 -1.64 7.38
C ARG A 132 5.02 -1.18 6.56
N ARG A 133 3.97 -2.01 6.43
CA ARG A 133 2.79 -1.66 5.65
C ARG A 133 2.05 -0.51 6.32
N GLU A 134 1.86 0.58 5.59
CA GLU A 134 1.13 1.73 6.10
C GLU A 134 -0.38 1.50 5.98
N PHE A 135 -1.06 1.56 7.13
CA PHE A 135 -2.50 1.64 7.20
C PHE A 135 -2.87 3.07 7.61
N PHE A 136 -3.32 3.88 6.64
CA PHE A 136 -3.48 5.33 6.80
C PHE A 136 -4.50 5.66 7.89
N PHE A 137 -5.71 5.10 7.78
CA PHE A 137 -6.83 5.33 8.69
C PHE A 137 -6.50 4.89 10.11
N PHE A 138 -5.91 3.71 10.28
CA PHE A 138 -5.52 3.22 11.60
C PHE A 138 -4.41 4.07 12.23
N SER A 139 -3.45 4.53 11.42
CA SER A 139 -2.39 5.43 11.90
C SER A 139 -2.94 6.80 12.30
N TRP A 140 -3.85 7.35 11.50
CA TRP A 140 -4.53 8.61 11.77
C TRP A 140 -5.44 8.51 13.00
N ALA A 141 -6.30 7.49 13.07
CA ALA A 141 -7.22 7.26 14.18
C ALA A 141 -6.46 7.09 15.51
N LYS A 142 -5.37 6.30 15.51
CA LYS A 142 -4.50 6.15 16.68
C LYS A 142 -3.90 7.50 17.13
N LYS A 143 -3.47 8.35 16.18
CA LYS A 143 -2.92 9.67 16.50
C LYS A 143 -3.98 10.62 17.07
N SER A 144 -5.19 10.61 16.51
CA SER A 144 -6.32 11.42 16.98
C SER A 144 -6.78 11.01 18.38
N LEU A 145 -6.84 9.71 18.68
CA LEU A 145 -7.15 9.21 20.03
C LEU A 145 -6.10 9.63 21.05
N ASN A 146 -4.82 9.51 20.73
CA ASN A 146 -3.72 9.89 21.64
C ASN A 146 -3.66 11.40 21.92
N LYS A 147 -4.00 12.24 20.94
CA LYS A 147 -4.05 13.70 21.13
C LYS A 147 -5.09 14.09 22.19
N THR A 148 -6.26 13.43 22.15
CA THR A 148 -7.35 13.63 23.09
C THR A 148 -6.93 13.25 24.52
N HIS A 149 -6.23 12.12 24.70
CA HIS A 149 -5.77 11.68 26.01
C HIS A 149 -4.73 12.64 26.64
N ASN A 150 -3.79 13.16 25.85
CA ASN A 150 -2.77 14.09 26.36
C ASN A 150 -3.34 15.47 26.73
N SER A 151 -4.40 15.95 26.07
CA SER A 151 -5.05 17.21 26.43
C SER A 151 -5.75 17.15 27.81
N PHE A 152 -6.33 16.01 28.19
CA PHE A 152 -6.95 15.85 29.52
C PHE A 152 -5.93 15.73 30.66
N GLY A 153 -4.71 15.25 30.37
CA GLY A 153 -3.64 15.12 31.38
C GLY A 153 -2.99 16.44 31.77
N GLN A 154 -2.94 17.42 30.87
CA GLN A 154 -2.31 18.73 31.15
C GLN A 154 -3.22 19.69 31.93
N GLU A 155 -4.55 19.58 31.79
CA GLU A 155 -5.49 20.46 32.50
C GLU A 155 -5.57 20.18 34.01
N LYS A 156 -5.25 18.95 34.46
CA LYS A 156 -5.21 18.62 35.90
C LYS A 156 -3.97 19.13 36.64
N LYS A 157 -2.86 19.45 35.94
CA LYS A 157 -1.63 19.91 36.58
C LYS A 157 -1.57 21.43 36.82
N SER A 158 -2.48 22.22 36.26
CA SER A 158 -2.51 23.69 36.47
C SER A 158 -3.41 24.14 37.63
N ARG A 159 -4.11 23.23 38.32
CA ARG A 159 -4.98 23.54 39.48
C ARG A 159 -4.41 23.09 40.82
N ASN A 160 -3.12 23.33 41.07
CA ASN A 160 -2.62 23.36 42.44
C ASN A 160 -2.24 24.80 42.82
N PRO A 161 -3.21 25.66 43.15
CA PRO A 161 -2.90 26.91 43.80
C PRO A 161 -2.44 26.56 45.22
N GLN A 162 -1.13 26.44 45.43
CA GLN A 162 -0.58 26.59 46.78
C GLN A 162 -0.99 27.98 47.27
N LYS A 163 -1.99 27.99 48.15
CA LYS A 163 -2.37 29.15 48.94
C LYS A 163 -2.21 28.76 50.41
N TYR A 164 -1.15 29.35 50.97
CA TYR A 164 -0.86 29.67 52.37
C TYR A 164 -0.65 28.52 53.34
#